data_AF-A0A1J3I3S1-F1
#
_entry.id   AF-A0A1J3I3S1-F1
#
_cell.length_a   1.000
_cell.length_b   1.000
_cell.length_c   1.000
_cell.angle_alpha   90.00
_cell.angle_beta   90.00
_cell.angle_gamma   90.00
#
_symmetry.space_group_name_H-M   'P 1'
#
loop_
_entity.id
_entity.type
_entity.pdbx_description
1 polymer ?
#
loop_
_entity_poly.entity_id
_entity_poly.type
_entity_poly.pdbx_seq_one_letter_code
_entity_poly.pdbx_strand_id
1 'polypeptide(L)'
;ALIGIIPCLIQFFGLFFIPESPRWLAKEGQDEECEVVLQKLRGKEADVIKETREIMISVDAIVNISMRSLFKEKYTRQLTIGIGL
;
A
#
# COMPACT_ATOMS: atom_id res chain seq x y z
N ALA A 1 19.66 -21.15 14.42
CA ALA A 1 18.95 -20.01 15.02
C ALA A 1 19.59 -18.65 14.65
N LEU A 2 20.90 -18.46 14.86
CA LEU A 2 21.56 -17.15 14.64
C LEU A 2 21.67 -16.68 13.17
N ILE A 3 21.72 -17.60 12.20
CA ILE A 3 21.82 -17.26 10.76
C ILE A 3 20.57 -16.52 10.25
N GLY A 4 19.40 -16.78 10.84
CA GLY A 4 18.15 -16.08 10.48
C GLY A 4 18.08 -14.63 10.98
N ILE A 5 18.94 -14.25 11.92
CA ILE A 5 18.99 -12.87 12.44
C ILE A 5 19.61 -11.93 11.41
N ILE A 6 20.56 -12.43 10.61
CA ILE A 6 21.25 -11.63 9.60
C ILE A 6 20.28 -11.02 8.57
N PRO A 7 19.41 -11.79 7.87
CA PRO A 7 18.45 -11.20 6.95
C PRO A 7 17.41 -10.33 7.67
N CYS A 8 17.04 -10.65 8.91
CA CYS A 8 16.12 -9.80 9.69
C CYS A 8 16.72 -8.43 10.04
N LEU A 9 18.01 -8.37 10.42
CA LEU A 9 18.69 -7.11 10.68
C LEU A 9 18.84 -6.30 9.39
N ILE A 10 19.23 -6.95 8.28
CA ILE A 10 19.32 -6.28 6.98
C ILE A 10 17.95 -5.70 6.58
N GLN A 11 16.86 -6.45 6.74
CA GLN A 11 15.51 -5.97 6.47
C GLN A 11 15.13 -4.81 7.39
N PHE A 12 15.42 -4.92 8.69
CA PHE A 12 15.11 -3.88 9.67
C PHE A 12 15.81 -2.57 9.33
N PHE A 13 17.10 -2.61 9.02
CA PHE A 13 17.83 -1.41 8.60
C PHE A 13 17.38 -0.92 7.21
N GLY A 14 17.04 -1.82 6.29
CA GLY A 14 16.54 -1.51 4.96
C GLY A 14 15.22 -0.75 4.97
N LEU A 15 14.34 -1.03 5.94
CA LEU A 15 13.03 -0.34 6.06
C LEU A 15 13.17 1.17 6.29
N PHE A 16 14.23 1.64 6.97
CA PHE A 16 14.45 3.07 7.17
C PHE A 16 14.78 3.83 5.86
N PHE A 17 15.23 3.13 4.82
CA PHE A 17 15.50 3.72 3.51
C PHE A 17 14.30 3.69 2.57
N ILE A 18 13.32 2.84 2.84
CA ILE A 18 12.13 2.67 2.01
C ILE A 18 11.13 3.77 2.41
N PRO A 19 10.69 4.63 1.47
CA PRO A 19 9.67 5.61 1.78
C PRO A 19 8.35 4.90 2.14
N GLU A 20 7.54 5.55 2.96
CA GLU A 20 6.20 5.06 3.30
C GLU A 20 5.36 4.82 2.04
N SER A 21 4.36 3.93 2.15
CA SER A 21 3.51 3.61 1.00
C SER A 21 2.70 4.84 0.56
N PRO A 22 2.79 5.29 -0.70
CA PRO A 22 2.02 6.46 -1.18
C PRO A 22 0.51 6.22 -1.07
N ARG A 23 0.05 4.97 -1.21
CA ARG A 23 -1.35 4.60 -1.02
C ARG A 23 -1.81 4.71 0.44
N TRP A 24 -0.92 4.45 1.39
CA TRP A 24 -1.22 4.61 2.81
C TRP A 24 -1.32 6.10 3.16
N LEU A 25 -0.37 6.91 2.67
CA LEU A 25 -0.41 8.36 2.82
C LEU A 25 -1.70 8.97 2.24
N ALA A 26 -2.09 8.54 1.04
CA ALA A 26 -3.36 8.95 0.43
C ALA A 26 -4.59 8.51 1.23
N LYS A 27 -4.50 7.39 1.97
CA LYS A 27 -5.59 6.93 2.85
C LYS A 27 -5.70 7.74 4.13
N GLU A 28 -4.56 8.17 4.66
CA GLU A 28 -4.48 9.02 5.86
C GLU A 28 -4.80 10.50 5.56
N GLY A 29 -5.01 10.85 4.28
CA GLY A 29 -5.28 12.22 3.83
C GLY A 29 -4.03 13.09 3.72
N GLN A 30 -2.85 12.48 3.68
CA GLN A 30 -1.56 13.16 3.54
C GLN A 30 -1.16 13.29 2.06
N ASP A 31 -1.90 14.11 1.32
CA ASP A 31 -1.78 14.22 -0.14
C ASP A 31 -0.42 14.78 -0.59
N GLU A 32 0.11 15.78 0.12
CA GLU A 32 1.42 16.38 -0.18
C GLU A 32 2.56 15.39 0.02
N GLU A 33 2.51 14.58 1.10
CA GLU A 33 3.51 13.54 1.35
C GLU A 33 3.41 12.40 0.34
N CYS A 34 2.19 12.04 -0.09
CA CYS A 34 1.97 11.07 -1.16
C CYS A 34 2.65 11.50 -2.46
N GLU A 35 2.50 12.77 -2.86
CA GLU A 35 3.15 13.32 -4.05
C GLU A 35 4.68 13.27 -3.92
N VAL A 36 5.22 13.72 -2.78
CA VAL A 36 6.67 13.70 -2.51
C VAL A 36 7.23 12.28 -2.58
N VAL A 37 6.53 11.30 -2.01
CA VAL A 37 6.93 9.89 -2.10
C VAL A 37 6.87 9.38 -3.53
N LEU A 38 5.80 9.69 -4.27
CA LEU A 38 5.68 9.29 -5.68
C LEU A 38 6.79 9.91 -6.54
N GLN A 39 7.15 11.18 -6.32
CA GLN A 39 8.28 11.82 -6.98
C GLN A 39 9.61 11.14 -6.64
N LYS A 40 9.82 10.72 -5.39
CA LYS A 40 11.02 9.94 -5.00
C LYS A 40 11.06 8.58 -5.71
N LEU A 41 9.91 7.94 -5.93
CA LEU A 41 9.81 6.63 -6.58
C LEU A 41 9.91 6.68 -8.11
N ARG A 42 9.36 7.72 -8.74
CA ARG A 42 9.31 7.89 -10.21
C ARG A 42 10.46 8.74 -10.76
N GLY A 43 11.09 9.53 -9.91
CA GLY A 43 12.12 10.51 -10.27
C GLY A 43 11.59 11.94 -10.20
N LYS A 44 12.50 12.90 -9.95
CA LYS A 44 12.17 14.32 -9.68
C LYS A 44 11.47 15.04 -10.85
N GLU A 45 11.64 14.55 -12.07
CA GLU A 45 11.07 15.16 -13.28
C GLU A 45 9.80 14.44 -13.76
N ALA A 46 9.40 13.36 -13.08
CA ALA A 46 8.20 12.63 -13.45
C ALA A 46 6.95 13.40 -13.03
N ASP A 47 5.98 13.54 -13.93
CA ASP A 47 4.65 14.02 -13.60
C ASP A 47 3.89 12.94 -12.82
N VAL A 48 3.80 13.14 -11.51
CA VAL A 48 3.10 12.24 -10.58
C VAL A 48 1.72 12.75 -10.20
N ILE A 49 1.30 13.93 -10.68
CA ILE A 49 0.05 14.57 -10.27
C ILE A 49 -1.14 13.70 -10.69
N LYS A 50 -1.09 13.18 -11.92
CA LYS A 50 -2.11 12.28 -12.44
C LYS A 50 -2.19 10.97 -11.63
N GLU A 51 -1.04 10.37 -11.34
CA GLU A 51 -0.95 9.12 -10.55
C GLU A 51 -1.47 9.34 -9.12
N THR A 52 -1.09 10.45 -8.48
CA THR A 52 -1.54 10.82 -7.14
C THR A 52 -3.06 10.92 -7.10
N ARG A 53 -3.66 11.62 -8.06
CA ARG A 53 -5.12 11.77 -8.16
C ARG A 53 -5.82 10.42 -8.37
N GLU A 54 -5.30 9.56 -9.24
CA GLU A 54 -5.85 8.22 -9.48
C GLU A 54 -5.79 7.35 -8.21
N ILE A 55 -4.71 7.45 -7.44
CA ILE A 55 -4.55 6.76 -6.16
C ILE A 55 -5.58 7.28 -5.15
N MET A 56 -5.72 8.60 -5.00
CA MET A 56 -6.69 9.19 -4.06
C MET A 56 -8.13 8.74 -4.36
N ILE A 57 -8.56 8.79 -5.63
CA ILE A 57 -9.89 8.33 -6.03
C ILE A 57 -10.09 6.85 -5.70
N SER A 58 -9.09 6.02 -6.00
CA SER A 58 -9.16 4.58 -5.73
C SER A 58 -9.22 4.28 -4.23
N VAL A 59 -8.48 5.04 -3.42
CA VAL A 59 -8.44 4.87 -1.97
C VAL A 59 -9.75 5.32 -1.33
N ASP A 60 -10.31 6.45 -1.73
CA ASP A 60 -11.61 6.92 -1.24
C ASP A 60 -12.72 5.90 -1.56
N ALA A 61 -12.69 5.33 -2.77
CA ALA A 61 -13.60 4.26 -3.15
C ALA A 61 -13.45 3.03 -2.23
N ILE A 62 -12.24 2.70 -1.76
CA ILE A 62 -11.97 1.57 -0.84
C ILE A 62 -12.34 1.90 0.60
N VAL A 63 -12.09 3.12 1.09
CA VAL A 63 -12.44 3.54 2.46
C VAL A 63 -13.96 3.46 2.67
N ASN A 64 -14.73 3.78 1.63
CA ASN A 64 -16.18 3.64 1.65
C ASN A 64 -16.69 2.18 1.62
N ILE A 65 -15.81 1.20 1.38
CA ILE A 65 -16.15 -0.24 1.42
C ILE A 65 -16.09 -0.74 2.86
N SER A 66 -17.24 -1.03 3.44
CA SER A 66 -17.34 -1.68 4.75
C SER A 66 -16.71 -3.08 4.70
N MET A 67 -15.85 -3.44 5.65
CA MET A 67 -15.24 -4.78 5.77
C MET A 67 -16.25 -5.94 5.68
N ARG A 68 -17.51 -5.70 6.06
CA ARG A 68 -18.60 -6.68 5.98
C ARG A 68 -19.02 -7.01 4.55
N SER A 69 -18.81 -6.12 3.58
CA SER A 69 -19.15 -6.38 2.18
C SER A 69 -18.20 -7.38 1.51
N LEU A 70 -16.99 -7.55 2.05
CA LEU A 70 -16.05 -8.59 1.61
C LEU A 70 -16.52 -10.01 2.01
N PHE A 71 -17.39 -10.10 3.02
CA PHE A 71 -18.01 -11.35 3.48
C PHE A 71 -19.38 -11.63 2.84
N LYS A 72 -19.77 -10.91 1.77
CA LYS A 72 -20.97 -11.24 1.00
C LYS A 72 -20.76 -12.56 0.25
N GLU A 73 -21.82 -13.37 0.20
CA GLU A 73 -21.89 -14.74 -0.35
C GLU A 73 -21.29 -14.90 -1.76
N LYS A 74 -21.21 -13.81 -2.53
CA LYS A 74 -20.62 -13.78 -3.88
C LYS A 74 -19.09 -14.01 -3.90
N TYR A 75 -18.37 -13.66 -2.82
CA TYR A 75 -16.90 -13.72 -2.76
C TYR A 75 -16.36 -14.76 -1.76
N THR A 76 -17.22 -15.36 -0.94
CA THR A 76 -16.85 -16.37 0.06
C THR A 76 -16.28 -17.64 -0.59
N ARG A 77 -16.71 -17.97 -1.82
CA ARG A 77 -16.19 -19.13 -2.57
C ARG A 77 -14.75 -18.95 -3.04
N GLN A 78 -14.33 -17.74 -3.40
CA GLN A 78 -12.93 -17.46 -3.75
C GLN A 78 -12.05 -17.38 -2.49
N LEU A 79 -12.58 -16.83 -1.39
CA LEU A 79 -11.89 -16.76 -0.10
C LEU A 79 -11.60 -18.16 0.48
N THR A 80 -12.55 -19.10 0.40
CA THR A 80 -12.32 -20.47 0.89
C THR A 80 -11.27 -21.23 0.07
N ILE A 81 -11.19 -20.98 -1.24
CA ILE A 81 -10.15 -21.60 -2.09
C ILE A 81 -8.75 -21.06 -1.72
N GLY A 82 -8.62 -19.78 -1.39
CA GLY A 82 -7.32 -19.20 -0.99
C GLY A 82 -6.87 -19.54 0.44
N ILE A 83 -7.81 -19.81 1.35
CA ILE A 83 -7.51 -20.19 2.75
C ILE A 83 -7.34 -21.70 2.91
N GLY A 84 -8.01 -22.50 2.08
CA GLY A 84 -7.96 -23.96 2.11
C GLY A 84 -6.80 -24.61 1.35
N LEU A 85 -5.93 -23.81 0.72
CA LEU A 85 -4.73 -24.24 -0.01
C LEU A 85 -3.47 -23.94 0.81
#